data_AF-A0A383BXQ6-F1
#
_entry.id   AF-A0A383BXQ6-F1
#
_cell.length_a   1.000
_cell.length_b   1.000
_cell.length_c   1.000
_cell.angle_alpha   90.00
_cell.angle_beta   90.00
_cell.angle_gamma   90.00
#
_symmetry.space_group_name_H-M   'P 1'
#
loop_
_entity.id
_entity.type
_entity.pdbx_description
1 polymer ?
#
loop_
_entity_poly.entity_id
_entity_poly.type
_entity_poly.pdbx_seq_one_letter_code
_entity_poly.pdbx_strand_id
1 'polypeptide(L)' 'MIFITRKHHFCASHRLYNPDFSDEKNEATFGLCNNPNGHGHNYNLEVTLSGEVCEDTGMVFDLKELKKL' A
#
# COMPACT_ATOMS: atom_id res chain seq x y z
N MET A 1 12.88 -13.87 -18.27
CA MET A 1 12.25 -13.26 -17.07
C MET A 1 12.06 -11.76 -17.25
N ILE A 2 10.85 -11.24 -16.99
CA ILE A 2 10.52 -9.81 -16.99
C ILE A 2 9.73 -9.43 -15.72
N PHE A 3 9.56 -8.12 -15.48
CA PHE A 3 8.74 -7.58 -14.41
C PHE A 3 7.51 -6.88 -14.97
N ILE A 4 6.36 -7.10 -14.34
CA ILE A 4 5.12 -6.36 -14.60
C ILE A 4 4.67 -5.67 -13.32
N THR A 5 4.20 -4.43 -13.42
CA THR A 5 3.69 -3.65 -12.28
C THR A 5 2.27 -3.20 -12.55
N ARG A 6 1.37 -3.51 -11.63
CA ARG A 6 0.01 -2.98 -11.60
C ARG A 6 -0.07 -1.90 -10.53
N LYS A 7 -0.56 -0.72 -10.91
CA LYS A 7 -0.85 0.38 -9.98
C LYS A 7 -2.32 0.36 -9.57
N HIS A 8 -2.58 0.59 -8.30
CA HIS A 8 -3.91 0.78 -7.74
C HIS A 8 -3.94 2.02 -6.85
N HIS A 9 -5.11 2.63 -6.72
CA HIS A 9 -5.32 3.85 -5.96
C HIS A 9 -6.46 3.64 -4.97
N PHE A 10 -6.26 4.06 -3.73
CA PHE A 10 -7.31 4.01 -2.71
C PHE A 10 -7.19 5.16 -1.71
N CYS A 11 -8.32 5.61 -1.19
CA CYS A 11 -8.39 6.62 -0.15
C CYS A 11 -8.59 5.95 1.21
N ALA A 12 -7.78 6.30 2.20
CA ALA A 12 -7.95 5.81 3.57
C ALA A 12 -7.54 6.86 4.61
N SER A 13 -8.20 6.82 5.77
CA SER A 13 -7.82 7.59 6.95
C SER A 13 -7.10 6.70 7.98
N HIS A 14 -6.24 7.31 8.77
CA HIS A 14 -5.49 6.64 9.84
C HIS A 14 -4.98 7.62 10.90
N ARG A 15 -4.45 7.07 11.98
CA ARG A 15 -3.71 7.77 13.04
C ARG A 15 -2.49 6.93 13.38
N LEU A 16 -1.32 7.56 13.47
CA LEU A 16 -0.14 6.89 14.01
C LEU A 16 -0.16 7.02 15.54
N TYR A 17 -0.31 5.89 16.21
CA TYR A 17 -0.37 5.80 17.67
C TYR A 17 0.17 4.45 18.13
N ASN A 18 1.04 4.46 19.12
CA ASN A 18 1.51 3.26 19.79
C ASN A 18 0.84 3.16 21.17
N PRO A 19 0.04 2.11 21.46
CA PRO A 19 -0.63 1.95 22.75
C PRO A 19 0.32 1.72 23.92
N ASP A 20 1.57 1.35 23.67
CA ASP A 20 2.58 1.17 24.71
C ASP A 20 3.32 2.49 25.06
N PHE A 21 3.03 3.58 24.36
CA PHE A 21 3.63 4.90 24.59
C PHE A 21 2.67 5.79 25.39
N SER A 22 3.22 6.67 26.23
CA SER A 22 2.42 7.77 26.79
C SER A 22 1.95 8.72 25.68
N ASP A 23 0.94 9.54 25.97
CA ASP A 23 0.43 10.50 25.00
C ASP A 23 1.49 11.53 24.60
N GLU A 24 2.32 12.00 25.55
CA GLU A 24 3.42 12.93 25.26
C GLU A 24 4.47 12.29 24.36
N LYS A 25 4.76 11.00 24.57
CA LYS A 25 5.70 10.27 23.74
C LYS A 25 5.15 10.04 22.33
N ASN A 26 3.86 9.72 22.21
CA ASN A 26 3.19 9.61 20.92
C ASN A 26 3.22 10.95 20.16
N GLU A 27 2.92 12.05 20.84
CA GLU A 27 2.97 13.39 20.25
C GLU A 27 4.39 13.77 19.81
N ALA A 28 5.40 13.54 20.66
CA ALA A 28 6.79 13.80 20.32
C ALA A 28 7.31 12.91 19.17
N THR A 29 6.80 11.68 19.02
CA THR A 29 7.25 10.74 17.99
C THR A 29 6.56 10.96 16.65
N PHE A 30 5.24 11.15 16.66
CA PHE A 30 4.40 11.15 15.46
C PHE A 30 3.82 12.52 15.11
N GLY A 31 3.86 13.50 16.02
CA GLY A 31 3.40 14.88 15.80
C GLY A 31 2.01 14.96 15.19
N LEU A 32 1.87 15.73 14.11
CA LEU A 32 0.60 15.91 13.39
C LEU A 32 -0.07 14.59 12.96
N CYS A 33 0.70 13.52 12.74
CA CYS A 33 0.16 12.21 12.37
C CYS A 33 -0.54 11.49 13.55
N ASN A 34 -0.34 11.95 14.78
CA ASN A 34 -1.00 11.47 16.01
C ASN A 34 -2.27 12.24 16.37
N ASN A 35 -2.79 13.11 15.49
CA ASN A 35 -4.08 13.77 15.68
C ASN A 35 -5.13 12.76 16.20
N PRO A 36 -5.80 13.01 17.35
CA PRO A 36 -6.80 12.10 17.92
C PRO A 36 -7.94 11.74 16.95
N ASN A 37 -8.27 12.64 16.03
CA ASN A 37 -9.29 12.43 14.99
C ASN A 37 -8.71 11.85 13.69
N GLY A 38 -7.41 11.55 13.66
CA GLY A 38 -6.69 11.05 12.51
C GLY A 38 -6.46 12.08 11.39
N HIS A 39 -6.02 11.56 10.26
CA HIS A 39 -5.88 12.26 8.99
C HIS A 39 -6.02 11.23 7.85
N GLY A 40 -5.93 11.64 6.59
CA GLY A 40 -6.08 10.70 5.47
C GLY A 40 -5.18 10.99 4.30
N HIS A 41 -5.10 9.99 3.42
CA HIS A 41 -4.28 10.03 2.21
C HIS A 41 -4.98 9.35 1.05
N ASN A 42 -4.55 9.75 -0.14
CA ASN A 42 -4.86 9.11 -1.40
C ASN A 42 -3.66 8.23 -1.78
N TYR A 43 -3.66 6.98 -1.32
CA TYR A 43 -2.54 6.06 -1.46
C TYR A 43 -2.43 5.49 -2.87
N ASN A 44 -1.19 5.33 -3.34
CA ASN A 44 -0.87 4.58 -4.54
C ASN A 44 -0.18 3.27 -4.13
N LEU A 45 -0.77 2.15 -4.51
CA LEU A 45 -0.21 0.81 -4.32
C LEU A 45 0.35 0.31 -5.66
N GLU A 46 1.62 -0.06 -5.67
CA GLU A 46 2.25 -0.70 -6.82
C GLU A 46 2.55 -2.15 -6.49
N VAL A 47 1.95 -3.08 -7.23
CA VAL A 47 2.17 -4.52 -7.09
C VAL A 47 3.01 -4.98 -8.27
N THR A 48 4.22 -5.45 -7.99
CA THR A 48 5.17 -5.92 -9.01
C THR A 48 5.31 -7.43 -8.93
N LEU A 49 5.13 -8.10 -10.08
CA LEU A 49 5.36 -9.52 -10.26
C LEU A 49 6.54 -9.73 -11.22
N SER A 50 7.30 -10.80 -11.01
CA SER A 50 8.38 -11.22 -11.91
C SER A 50 8.14 -12.64 -12.40
N GLY A 51 8.42 -12.91 -13.67
CA GLY A 51 8.34 -14.26 -14.21
C GLY A 51 8.73 -14.36 -15.67
N GLU A 52 8.72 -15.59 -16.18
CA GLU A 52 8.85 -15.86 -17.61
C GLU A 52 7.56 -15.48 -18.34
N VAL A 53 7.71 -15.11 -19.61
CA VAL A 53 6.56 -14.82 -20.47
C VAL A 53 6.05 -16.13 -21.04
N CYS A 54 4.78 -16.45 -20.82
CA CYS A 54 4.14 -17.58 -21.47
C CYS A 54 4.05 -17.34 -22.98
N GLU A 55 4.65 -18.20 -23.80
CA GLU A 55 4.73 -18.03 -25.26
C GLU A 55 3.33 -17.98 -25.92
N ASP A 56 2.38 -18.78 -25.45
CA ASP A 56 1.03 -18.84 -26.01
C ASP A 56 0.19 -17.58 -25.74
N THR A 57 0.47 -16.89 -24.62
CA THR A 57 -0.39 -15.78 -24.14
C THR A 57 0.31 -14.43 -24.13
N GLY A 58 1.65 -14.40 -24.20
CA GLY A 58 2.45 -13.19 -24.04
C GLY A 58 2.39 -12.58 -22.63
N MET A 59 1.89 -13.31 -21.64
CA MET A 59 1.69 -12.80 -20.28
C MET A 59 2.64 -13.47 -19.28
N VAL A 60 3.08 -12.69 -18.28
CA VAL A 60 3.69 -13.23 -17.05
C VAL A 60 2.59 -13.73 -16.10
N PHE A 61 1.48 -13.01 -16.04
CA PHE A 61 0.31 -13.33 -15.22
C PHE A 61 -0.93 -12.67 -15.83
N ASP A 62 -2.11 -13.27 -15.70
CA ASP A 62 -3.36 -12.65 -16.14
C ASP A 62 -3.68 -11.43 -15.27
N LEU A 63 -3.64 -10.23 -15.86
CA LEU A 63 -3.93 -8.99 -15.16
C LEU A 63 -5.37 -8.92 -14.63
N LYS A 64 -6.33 -9.69 -15.17
CA LYS A 64 -7.70 -9.77 -14.61
C LYS A 64 -7.72 -10.54 -13.32
N GLU A 65 -6.97 -11.64 -13.23
CA GLU A 65 -6.82 -12.39 -11.99
C GLU A 65 -6.06 -11.55 -10.94
N LEU A 66 -5.03 -10.80 -11.35
CA LEU A 66 -4.30 -9.90 -10.46
C LEU A 66 -5.20 -8.77 -9.91
N LYS A 67 -6.29 -8.42 -10.60
CA LYS A 67 -7.26 -7.44 -10.09
C LYS A 67 -8.12 -8.00 -8.95
N LYS A 68 -8.35 -9.31 -8.93
CA LYS A 68 -9.26 -9.97 -7.98
C LYS A 68 -8.58 -10.33 -6.66
N LEU A 69 -7.25 -10.49 -6.69
CA LEU A 69 -6.40 -10.59 -5.50
C LEU A 69 -6.40 -9.25 -4.74
#